data_AF-A0A7C5F334-F1
#
_entry.id   AF-A0A7C5F334-F1
#
_cell.length_a   1.000
_cell.length_b   1.000
_cell.length_c   1.000
_cell.angle_alpha   90.00
_cell.angle_beta   90.00
_cell.angle_gamma   90.00
#
_symmetry.space_group_name_H-M   'P 1'
#
loop_
_entity.id
_entity.type
_entity.pdbx_description
1 polymer ?
#
loop_
_entity_poly.entity_id
_entity_poly.type
_entity_poly.pdbx_seq_one_letter_code
_entity_poly.pdbx_strand_id
1 'polypeptide(L)'
;MAQDQPIKTLVITLVDDTVSAVYSINRLNPDTLCFVLSEGSKALVESEVQPKIQQMPRRWDWIVIADATEFPSTYRTIARTLPDLLRTWEIQPGELVVDLSGATAAMAGALTLAALPWTSRVVELTQAREDLEGDRVELGQKTLIWTQTNPWDERGAVSRREGCEVFNRGLFHAAAKMFHDIELLVSGGQKPLYRALSDLAEGYELWERFHYRQAWDKLKTVTKALEMASLWGGPPGLKAIVSATKANAGFLEKLVLDPAEVKEFVSLDLLAHAHRRLLGGRDPEAAMIALVRALEAFAQVRLYKSHKIKSWDVSPGQLPQALQEICRTCYLEDIDGKYKLPLQAQFRALAGLGDQLGQAFLREWPKMKPLLDAANHAVLGHGFEPIKSERVQQLYDVVVKLSGVNETSLPKFPVLNL
;
A
#
# COMPACT_ATOMS: atom_id res chain seq x y z
N MET A 1 25.37 -8.81 13.47
CA MET A 1 26.55 -7.97 13.82
C MET A 1 26.18 -6.48 13.91
N ALA A 2 25.13 -6.13 14.66
CA ALA A 2 24.70 -4.76 14.94
C ALA A 2 24.53 -4.49 16.46
N GLN A 3 25.10 -5.37 17.29
CA GLN A 3 24.71 -5.51 18.70
C GLN A 3 25.14 -4.34 19.59
N ASP A 4 26.24 -3.64 19.25
CA ASP A 4 26.84 -2.60 20.10
C ASP A 4 26.99 -1.23 19.39
N GLN A 5 26.11 -0.93 18.42
CA GLN A 5 26.08 0.41 17.81
C GLN A 5 25.31 1.39 18.70
N PRO A 6 25.76 2.67 18.79
CA PRO A 6 25.01 3.73 19.45
C PRO A 6 23.57 3.81 18.92
N ILE A 7 22.62 4.03 19.82
CA ILE A 7 21.20 4.10 19.50
C ILE A 7 20.64 5.51 19.67
N LYS A 8 19.50 5.78 19.04
CA LYS A 8 18.85 7.09 19.13
C LYS A 8 18.18 7.33 20.49
N THR A 9 17.38 6.38 20.94
CA THR A 9 16.62 6.51 22.19
C THR A 9 16.59 5.21 22.97
N LEU A 10 16.87 5.30 24.26
CA LEU A 10 16.65 4.24 25.23
C LEU A 10 15.54 4.65 26.20
N VAL A 11 14.52 3.81 26.35
CA VAL A 11 13.60 3.87 27.49
C VAL A 11 13.89 2.67 28.39
N ILE A 12 14.33 2.93 29.61
CA ILE A 12 14.80 1.92 30.55
C ILE A 12 13.94 1.91 31.82
N THR A 13 13.51 0.73 32.25
CA THR A 13 12.84 0.55 33.54
C THR A 13 13.84 0.44 34.68
N LEU A 14 13.57 1.06 35.82
CA LEU A 14 14.39 0.91 37.02
C LEU A 14 13.53 0.84 38.30
N VAL A 15 13.80 -0.18 39.12
CA VAL A 15 13.34 -0.28 40.51
C VAL A 15 14.53 -0.06 41.45
N ASP A 16 15.48 -1.01 41.46
CA ASP A 16 16.65 -1.01 42.36
C ASP A 16 17.96 -1.54 41.70
N ASP A 17 17.88 -2.31 40.61
CA ASP A 17 19.07 -2.86 39.92
C ASP A 17 19.82 -1.82 39.06
N THR A 18 20.49 -0.89 39.75
CA THR A 18 21.27 0.19 39.13
C THR A 18 22.48 -0.33 38.34
N VAL A 19 23.03 -1.50 38.70
CA VAL A 19 24.20 -2.10 38.02
C VAL A 19 23.81 -2.54 36.61
N SER A 20 22.68 -3.24 36.49
CA SER A 20 22.13 -3.64 35.19
C SER A 20 21.79 -2.42 34.33
N ALA A 21 21.21 -1.37 34.93
CA ALA A 21 20.90 -0.14 34.20
C ALA A 21 22.15 0.57 33.65
N VAL A 22 23.21 0.71 34.46
CA VAL A 22 24.49 1.28 34.03
C VAL A 22 25.09 0.48 32.87
N TYR A 23 25.06 -0.86 32.96
CA TYR A 23 25.56 -1.72 31.90
C TYR A 23 24.81 -1.48 30.59
N SER A 24 23.48 -1.51 30.61
CA SER A 24 22.66 -1.30 29.41
C SER A 24 22.88 0.07 28.79
N ILE A 25 22.91 1.13 29.59
CA ILE A 25 23.13 2.51 29.10
C ILE A 25 24.50 2.61 28.43
N ASN A 26 25.55 2.11 29.07
CA ASN A 26 26.91 2.17 28.52
C ASN A 26 27.07 1.30 27.28
N ARG A 27 26.45 0.12 27.26
CA ARG A 27 26.49 -0.79 26.10
C ARG A 27 25.78 -0.20 24.89
N LEU A 28 24.60 0.40 25.11
CA LEU A 28 23.76 0.92 24.03
C LEU A 28 24.14 2.33 23.59
N ASN A 29 24.83 3.09 24.45
CA ASN A 29 25.28 4.46 24.20
C ASN A 29 24.19 5.35 23.54
N PRO A 30 23.07 5.62 24.23
CA PRO A 30 21.94 6.31 23.63
C PRO A 30 22.14 7.83 23.50
N ASP A 31 21.69 8.42 22.39
CA ASP A 31 21.62 9.88 22.23
C ASP A 31 20.62 10.52 23.21
N THR A 32 19.53 9.83 23.51
CA THR A 32 18.47 10.27 24.43
C THR A 32 18.02 9.14 25.36
N LEU A 33 17.76 9.44 26.63
CA LEU A 33 17.51 8.44 27.67
C LEU A 33 16.26 8.79 28.50
N CYS A 34 15.29 7.89 28.58
CA CYS A 34 14.15 8.03 29.47
C CYS A 34 14.15 6.92 30.52
N PHE A 35 14.04 7.29 31.79
CA PHE A 35 13.83 6.33 32.87
C PHE A 35 12.33 6.14 33.14
N VAL A 36 11.88 4.91 33.30
CA VAL A 36 10.54 4.57 33.82
C VAL A 36 10.72 4.01 35.22
N LEU A 37 10.33 4.78 36.24
CA LEU A 37 10.61 4.44 37.64
C LEU A 37 9.61 5.03 38.62
N SER A 38 9.62 4.57 39.87
CA SER A 38 8.84 5.20 40.94
C SER A 38 9.55 6.43 41.50
N GLU A 39 8.83 7.38 42.10
CA GLU A 39 9.43 8.64 42.62
C GLU A 39 10.62 8.39 43.55
N GLY A 40 10.56 7.33 44.37
CA GLY A 40 11.64 6.96 45.30
C GLY A 40 12.93 6.48 44.63
N SER A 41 12.87 6.02 43.37
CA SER A 41 14.04 5.51 42.64
C SER A 41 14.83 6.62 41.93
N LYS A 42 14.37 7.88 41.90
CA LYS A 42 15.13 8.99 41.29
C LYS A 42 16.48 9.22 41.95
N ALA A 43 16.51 9.20 43.29
CA ALA A 43 17.74 9.39 44.05
C ALA A 43 18.80 8.32 43.71
N LEU A 44 18.36 7.08 43.45
CA LEU A 44 19.25 5.99 43.02
C LEU A 44 19.90 6.29 41.67
N VAL A 45 19.17 6.91 40.74
CA VAL A 45 19.76 7.24 39.44
C VAL A 45 20.80 8.34 39.59
N GLU A 46 20.53 9.38 40.37
CA GLU A 46 21.47 10.47 40.62
C GLU A 46 22.74 9.99 41.33
N SER A 47 22.61 9.10 42.33
CA SER A 47 23.73 8.66 43.16
C SER A 47 24.50 7.47 42.57
N GLU A 48 23.83 6.51 41.92
CA GLU A 48 24.43 5.23 41.53
C GLU A 48 24.54 5.00 40.03
N VAL A 49 23.69 5.62 39.21
CA VAL A 49 23.65 5.41 37.75
C VAL A 49 24.41 6.51 37.05
N GLN A 50 23.99 7.76 37.22
CA GLN A 50 24.53 8.94 36.53
C GLN A 50 26.07 9.03 36.63
N PRO A 51 26.71 8.85 37.80
CA PRO A 51 28.17 8.96 37.90
C PRO A 51 28.93 7.89 37.12
N LYS A 52 28.27 6.79 36.72
CA LYS A 52 28.87 5.62 36.07
C LYS A 52 28.52 5.53 34.57
N ILE A 53 27.78 6.51 34.04
CA ILE A 53 27.52 6.64 32.60
C ILE A 53 28.80 7.15 31.91
N GLN A 54 29.32 6.37 30.97
CA GLN A 54 30.56 6.68 30.25
C GLN A 54 30.39 7.84 29.27
N GLN A 55 29.25 7.89 28.58
CA GLN A 55 28.89 8.95 27.64
C GLN A 55 27.48 9.45 27.98
N MET A 56 27.39 10.70 28.42
CA MET A 56 26.10 11.27 28.80
C MET A 56 25.19 11.48 27.58
N PRO A 57 23.90 11.12 27.67
CA PRO A 57 22.94 11.38 26.62
C PRO A 57 22.76 12.90 26.45
N ARG A 58 22.41 13.34 25.24
CA ARG A 58 22.16 14.76 24.94
C ARG A 58 20.94 15.30 25.66
N ARG A 59 19.95 14.44 25.89
CA ARG A 59 18.72 14.72 26.61
C ARG A 59 18.33 13.50 27.43
N TRP A 60 17.75 13.73 28.58
CA TRP A 60 17.18 12.67 29.39
C TRP A 60 15.97 13.16 30.19
N ASP A 61 15.07 12.23 30.52
CA ASP A 61 13.83 12.53 31.24
C ASP A 61 13.33 11.30 32.02
N TRP A 62 12.22 11.47 32.74
CA TRP A 62 11.61 10.48 33.61
C TRP A 62 10.12 10.33 33.31
N ILE A 63 9.65 9.10 33.25
CA ILE A 63 8.24 8.76 33.40
C ILE A 63 8.07 8.17 34.79
N VAL A 64 7.56 9.01 35.70
CA VAL A 64 7.33 8.61 37.10
C VAL A 64 6.02 7.84 37.21
N ILE A 65 6.10 6.60 37.68
CA ILE A 65 4.94 5.75 37.97
C ILE A 65 4.64 5.73 39.47
N ALA A 66 3.36 5.69 39.84
CA ALA A 66 2.93 5.72 41.23
C ALA A 66 3.20 4.39 41.96
N ASP A 67 2.83 3.27 41.32
CA ASP A 67 3.02 1.92 41.85
C ASP A 67 3.55 1.02 40.74
N ALA A 68 4.78 0.54 40.91
CA ALA A 68 5.44 -0.33 39.95
C ALA A 68 4.79 -1.72 39.85
N THR A 69 3.90 -2.11 40.76
CA THR A 69 3.26 -3.43 40.77
C THR A 69 1.86 -3.44 40.15
N GLU A 70 1.25 -2.27 39.93
CA GLU A 70 -0.10 -2.14 39.40
C GLU A 70 -0.09 -1.82 37.89
N PHE A 71 -0.51 -2.78 37.06
CA PHE A 71 -0.52 -2.64 35.61
C PHE A 71 -1.41 -1.47 35.11
N PRO A 72 -2.68 -1.30 35.52
CA PRO A 72 -3.54 -0.25 34.97
C PRO A 72 -3.00 1.18 35.14
N SER A 73 -2.47 1.52 36.31
CA SER A 73 -1.93 2.86 36.59
C SER A 73 -0.59 3.08 35.89
N THR A 74 0.28 2.07 35.88
CA THR A 74 1.54 2.07 35.12
C THR A 74 1.28 2.28 33.63
N TYR A 75 0.42 1.46 33.01
CA TYR A 75 0.09 1.57 31.59
C TYR A 75 -0.50 2.93 31.24
N ARG A 76 -1.47 3.43 32.02
CA ARG A 76 -2.08 4.74 31.77
C ARG A 76 -1.05 5.87 31.79
N THR A 77 -0.09 5.80 32.71
CA THR A 77 0.97 6.81 32.85
C THR A 77 1.92 6.78 31.66
N ILE A 78 2.42 5.60 31.29
CA ILE A 78 3.35 5.44 30.16
C ILE A 78 2.64 5.79 28.84
N ALA A 79 1.44 5.27 28.59
CA ALA A 79 0.70 5.48 27.34
C ALA A 79 0.31 6.95 27.10
N ARG A 80 0.21 7.77 28.16
CA ARG A 80 -0.05 9.21 28.04
C ARG A 80 1.22 10.04 27.87
N THR A 81 2.31 9.63 28.50
CA THR A 81 3.52 10.45 28.59
C THR A 81 4.54 10.14 27.49
N LEU A 82 4.73 8.86 27.18
CA LEU A 82 5.75 8.41 26.24
C LEU A 82 5.55 8.99 24.82
N PRO A 83 4.35 9.01 24.21
CA PRO A 83 4.19 9.54 22.86
C PRO A 83 4.57 11.03 22.71
N ASP A 84 4.25 11.85 23.72
CA ASP A 84 4.57 13.28 23.71
C ASP A 84 6.07 13.52 23.94
N LEU A 85 6.71 12.69 24.77
CA LEU A 85 8.16 12.69 24.94
C LEU A 85 8.88 12.35 23.63
N LEU A 86 8.50 11.24 22.99
CA LEU A 86 9.08 10.81 21.72
C LEU A 86 8.87 11.84 20.61
N ARG A 87 7.69 12.49 20.56
CA ARG A 87 7.41 13.59 19.64
C ARG A 87 8.33 14.79 19.89
N THR A 88 8.51 15.18 21.15
CA THR A 88 9.38 16.30 21.54
C THR A 88 10.86 16.03 21.22
N TRP A 89 11.25 14.76 21.24
CA TRP A 89 12.58 14.30 20.87
C TRP A 89 12.73 13.96 19.38
N GLU A 90 11.66 14.11 18.59
CA GLU A 90 11.62 13.83 17.15
C GLU A 90 11.98 12.39 16.78
N ILE A 91 11.64 11.44 17.66
CA ILE A 91 11.97 10.02 17.51
C ILE A 91 11.06 9.36 16.48
N GLN A 92 11.66 8.72 15.49
CA GLN A 92 10.96 8.02 14.42
C GLN A 92 10.63 6.57 14.82
N PRO A 93 9.63 5.95 14.15
CA PRO A 93 9.42 4.51 14.26
C PRO A 93 10.69 3.72 13.94
N GLY A 94 11.07 2.80 14.81
CA GLY A 94 12.27 1.98 14.66
C GLY A 94 13.53 2.58 15.30
N GLU A 95 13.43 3.74 15.96
CA GLU A 95 14.56 4.38 16.64
C GLU A 95 14.56 4.19 18.17
N LEU A 96 13.51 3.58 18.73
CA LEU A 96 13.39 3.32 20.16
C LEU A 96 13.88 1.92 20.53
N VAL A 97 14.74 1.85 21.54
CA VAL A 97 15.06 0.61 22.27
C VAL A 97 14.43 0.67 23.66
N VAL A 98 13.80 -0.43 24.06
CA VAL A 98 13.21 -0.60 25.38
C VAL A 98 14.06 -1.58 26.17
N ASP A 99 14.45 -1.21 27.39
CA ASP A 99 15.14 -2.08 28.34
C ASP A 99 14.24 -2.44 29.52
N LEU A 100 14.02 -3.74 29.69
CA LEU A 100 13.15 -4.34 30.70
C LEU A 100 13.91 -5.01 31.85
N SER A 101 15.25 -4.92 31.89
CA SER A 101 16.11 -5.63 32.86
C SER A 101 15.74 -5.35 34.31
N GLY A 102 15.31 -4.12 34.60
CA GLY A 102 14.90 -3.67 35.94
C GLY A 102 13.38 -3.58 36.13
N ALA A 103 12.59 -4.19 35.24
CA ALA A 103 11.13 -4.05 35.24
C ALA A 103 10.47 -5.04 36.21
N THR A 104 9.43 -4.58 36.92
CA THR A 104 8.41 -5.50 37.43
C THR A 104 7.56 -6.04 36.27
N ALA A 105 6.74 -7.07 36.52
CA ALA A 105 5.81 -7.59 35.52
C ALA A 105 4.82 -6.52 35.01
N ALA A 106 4.34 -5.63 35.89
CA ALA A 106 3.44 -4.54 35.50
C ALA A 106 4.14 -3.49 34.64
N MET A 107 5.38 -3.10 34.98
CA MET A 107 6.21 -2.21 34.18
C MET A 107 6.51 -2.79 32.80
N ALA A 108 6.94 -4.05 32.75
CA ALA A 108 7.28 -4.72 31.50
C ALA A 108 6.08 -4.79 30.54
N GLY A 109 4.92 -5.22 31.04
CA GLY A 109 3.70 -5.28 30.25
C GLY A 109 3.24 -3.90 29.76
N ALA A 110 3.23 -2.91 30.66
CA ALA A 110 2.80 -1.56 30.35
C ALA A 110 3.70 -0.86 29.32
N LEU A 111 5.03 -0.92 29.52
CA LEU A 111 5.99 -0.28 28.65
C LEU A 111 6.02 -0.96 27.28
N THR A 112 6.02 -2.29 27.23
CA THR A 112 5.99 -3.04 25.95
C THR A 112 4.78 -2.65 25.12
N LEU A 113 3.57 -2.62 25.70
CA LEU A 113 2.35 -2.25 24.98
C LEU A 113 2.35 -0.79 24.53
N ALA A 114 2.78 0.13 25.38
CA ALA A 114 2.78 1.56 25.08
C ALA A 114 3.86 1.95 24.07
N ALA A 115 5.03 1.30 24.08
CA ALA A 115 6.18 1.64 23.25
C ALA A 115 6.21 0.94 21.88
N LEU A 116 5.48 -0.17 21.74
CA LEU A 116 5.53 -1.04 20.54
C LEU A 116 5.49 -0.32 19.19
N PRO A 117 4.70 0.75 18.97
CA PRO A 117 4.67 1.46 17.69
C PRO A 117 6.00 2.13 17.27
N TRP A 118 6.95 2.29 18.20
CA TRP A 118 8.25 2.92 17.95
C TRP A 118 9.43 1.98 18.14
N THR A 119 9.23 0.89 18.90
CA THR A 119 10.29 -0.01 19.32
C THR A 119 10.89 -0.80 18.16
N SER A 120 12.20 -0.66 17.92
CA SER A 120 12.97 -1.56 17.05
C SER A 120 13.60 -2.73 17.81
N ARG A 121 13.78 -2.59 19.12
CA ARG A 121 14.42 -3.62 19.93
C ARG A 121 13.95 -3.55 21.38
N VAL A 122 13.66 -4.72 21.94
CA VAL A 122 13.52 -4.94 23.38
C VAL A 122 14.77 -5.66 23.87
N VAL A 123 15.37 -5.19 24.96
CA VAL A 123 16.54 -5.79 25.59
C VAL A 123 16.24 -6.15 27.04
N GLU A 124 16.91 -7.19 27.53
CA GLU A 124 16.76 -7.66 28.91
C GLU A 124 18.05 -8.35 29.37
N LEU A 125 18.48 -8.05 30.59
CA LEU A 125 19.47 -8.82 31.33
C LEU A 125 18.75 -9.82 32.23
N THR A 126 18.88 -11.10 31.89
CA THR A 126 18.24 -12.20 32.62
C THR A 126 19.27 -13.05 33.35
N GLN A 127 18.87 -13.76 34.41
CA GLN A 127 19.76 -14.70 35.10
C GLN A 127 20.20 -15.81 34.14
N ALA A 128 21.50 -16.12 34.13
CA ALA A 128 22.03 -17.14 33.23
C ALA A 128 21.39 -18.51 33.49
N ARG A 129 20.92 -19.16 32.42
CA ARG A 129 20.42 -20.54 32.41
C ARG A 129 20.99 -21.27 31.20
N GLU A 130 21.09 -22.60 31.27
CA GLU A 130 21.69 -23.41 30.20
C GLU A 130 20.94 -23.32 28.88
N ASP A 131 19.63 -23.01 28.91
CA ASP A 131 18.72 -22.93 27.77
C ASP A 131 18.62 -21.54 27.12
N LEU A 132 19.23 -20.52 27.71
CA LEU A 132 19.14 -19.14 27.22
C LEU A 132 20.30 -18.81 26.27
N GLU A 133 19.96 -18.45 25.04
CA GLU A 133 20.91 -17.90 24.07
C GLU A 133 21.07 -16.38 24.30
N GLY A 134 22.32 -15.89 24.26
CA GLY A 134 22.64 -14.48 24.40
C GLY A 134 24.09 -14.25 24.85
N ASP A 135 24.46 -12.98 25.01
CA ASP A 135 25.81 -12.65 25.45
C ASP A 135 25.91 -12.79 26.97
N ARG A 136 26.86 -13.60 27.45
CA ARG A 136 27.11 -13.71 28.89
C ARG A 136 27.76 -12.43 29.41
N VAL A 137 27.20 -11.89 30.49
CA VAL A 137 27.65 -10.66 31.14
C VAL A 137 27.91 -10.92 32.61
N GLU A 138 29.13 -10.64 33.06
CA GLU A 138 29.49 -10.70 34.48
C GLU A 138 29.32 -9.31 35.11
N LEU A 139 28.32 -9.16 35.98
CA LEU A 139 28.06 -7.92 36.73
C LEU A 139 28.20 -8.18 38.23
N GLY A 140 29.42 -7.93 38.74
CA GLY A 140 29.76 -8.20 40.13
C GLY A 140 29.79 -9.70 40.42
N GLN A 141 28.87 -10.19 41.26
CA GLN A 141 28.69 -11.62 41.56
C GLN A 141 27.57 -12.27 40.73
N LYS A 142 26.88 -11.51 39.87
CA LYS A 142 25.81 -12.01 39.02
C LYS A 142 26.37 -12.36 37.65
N THR A 143 26.11 -13.59 37.21
CA THR A 143 26.28 -13.99 35.81
C THR A 143 24.93 -13.89 35.11
N LEU A 144 24.83 -12.95 34.18
CA LEU A 144 23.59 -12.63 33.44
C LEU A 144 23.75 -12.96 31.96
N ILE A 145 22.63 -13.04 31.26
CA ILE A 145 22.57 -13.18 29.82
C ILE A 145 21.84 -11.95 29.26
N TRP A 146 22.53 -11.25 28.37
CA TRP A 146 21.94 -10.20 27.56
C TRP A 146 21.14 -10.80 26.42
N THR A 147 19.82 -10.61 26.46
CA THR A 147 18.91 -10.98 25.39
C THR A 147 18.43 -9.73 24.67
N GLN A 148 18.13 -9.89 23.39
CA GLN A 148 17.52 -8.84 22.59
C GLN A 148 16.60 -9.44 21.54
N THR A 149 15.50 -8.77 21.28
CA THR A 149 14.55 -9.18 20.24
C THR A 149 13.92 -7.97 19.58
N ASN A 150 13.57 -8.09 18.30
CA ASN A 150 12.70 -7.14 17.64
C ASN A 150 11.28 -7.73 17.58
N PRO A 151 10.31 -7.20 18.35
CA PRO A 151 8.95 -7.74 18.36
C PRO A 151 8.25 -7.66 16.99
N TRP A 152 8.70 -6.76 16.11
CA TRP A 152 8.17 -6.62 14.76
C TRP A 152 8.59 -7.74 13.82
N ASP A 153 9.61 -8.53 14.16
CA ASP A 153 9.99 -9.66 13.30
C ASP A 153 8.89 -10.72 13.21
N GLU A 154 8.14 -10.93 14.31
CA GLU A 154 6.95 -11.81 14.34
C GLU A 154 5.67 -11.03 14.05
N ARG A 155 5.47 -9.88 14.71
CA ARG A 155 4.26 -9.05 14.54
C ARG A 155 4.09 -8.56 13.10
N GLY A 156 5.19 -8.32 12.39
CA GLY A 156 5.19 -7.91 11.00
C GLY A 156 4.41 -8.88 10.12
N ALA A 157 4.38 -10.19 10.42
CA ALA A 157 3.57 -11.15 9.67
C ALA A 157 2.06 -10.98 9.87
N VAL A 158 1.61 -10.51 11.04
CA VAL A 158 0.20 -10.16 11.28
C VAL A 158 -0.16 -8.89 10.51
N SER A 159 0.63 -7.83 10.68
CA SER A 159 0.37 -6.55 10.00
C SER A 159 0.53 -6.63 8.48
N ARG A 160 1.38 -7.54 7.98
CA ARG A 160 1.48 -7.85 6.55
C ARG A 160 0.15 -8.35 6.00
N ARG A 161 -0.52 -9.26 6.70
CA ARG A 161 -1.83 -9.80 6.29
C ARG A 161 -2.87 -8.71 6.19
N GLU A 162 -2.91 -7.79 7.16
CA GLU A 162 -3.79 -6.63 7.13
C GLU A 162 -3.48 -5.72 5.91
N GLY A 163 -2.20 -5.45 5.64
CA GLY A 163 -1.78 -4.70 4.45
C GLY A 163 -2.16 -5.40 3.15
N CYS A 164 -2.05 -6.72 3.09
CA CYS A 164 -2.51 -7.54 1.96
C CYS A 164 -4.03 -7.45 1.77
N GLU A 165 -4.83 -7.50 2.83
CA GLU A 165 -6.28 -7.32 2.75
C GLU A 165 -6.67 -5.94 2.22
N VAL A 166 -5.99 -4.88 2.69
CA VAL A 166 -6.19 -3.50 2.21
C VAL A 166 -5.83 -3.39 0.72
N PHE A 167 -4.72 -3.98 0.30
CA PHE A 167 -4.34 -4.06 -1.12
C PHE A 167 -5.42 -4.78 -1.95
N ASN A 168 -5.88 -5.95 -1.48
CA ASN A 168 -6.85 -6.78 -2.20
C ASN A 168 -8.23 -6.10 -2.35
N ARG A 169 -8.53 -5.10 -1.51
CA ARG A 169 -9.72 -4.23 -1.63
C ARG A 169 -9.52 -3.03 -2.58
N GLY A 170 -8.36 -2.91 -3.22
CA GLY A 170 -8.04 -1.80 -4.12
C GLY A 170 -7.58 -0.52 -3.43
N LEU A 171 -7.32 -0.55 -2.12
CA LEU A 171 -6.86 0.61 -1.33
C LEU A 171 -5.32 0.68 -1.36
N PHE A 172 -4.76 0.81 -2.55
CA PHE A 172 -3.32 0.67 -2.79
C PHE A 172 -2.47 1.66 -1.99
N HIS A 173 -2.87 2.93 -1.91
CA HIS A 173 -2.14 3.94 -1.14
C HIS A 173 -2.02 3.58 0.35
N ALA A 174 -3.13 3.12 0.95
CA ALA A 174 -3.16 2.70 2.35
C ALA A 174 -2.31 1.45 2.58
N ALA A 175 -2.37 0.48 1.65
CA ALA A 175 -1.52 -0.71 1.71
C ALA A 175 -0.03 -0.37 1.62
N ALA A 176 0.35 0.54 0.70
CA ALA A 176 1.72 1.03 0.58
C ALA A 176 2.22 1.61 1.90
N LYS A 177 1.43 2.53 2.50
CA LYS A 177 1.74 3.10 3.81
C LYS A 177 1.92 2.02 4.89
N MET A 178 1.03 1.03 4.96
CA MET A 178 1.16 -0.04 5.96
C MET A 178 2.44 -0.85 5.78
N PHE A 179 2.81 -1.22 4.55
CA PHE A 179 4.05 -1.93 4.30
C PHE A 179 5.27 -1.08 4.62
N HIS A 180 5.25 0.21 4.31
CA HIS A 180 6.31 1.13 4.69
C HIS A 180 6.43 1.30 6.21
N ASP A 181 5.31 1.44 6.93
CA ASP A 181 5.33 1.54 8.40
C ASP A 181 5.95 0.27 9.02
N ILE A 182 5.67 -0.92 8.47
CA ILE A 182 6.33 -2.18 8.89
C ILE A 182 7.83 -2.17 8.55
N GLU A 183 8.21 -1.71 7.36
CA GLU A 183 9.60 -1.60 6.92
C GLU A 183 10.48 -0.80 7.91
N LEU A 184 9.93 0.27 8.49
CA LEU A 184 10.64 1.08 9.48
C LEU A 184 10.97 0.29 10.75
N LEU A 185 10.10 -0.64 11.13
CA LEU A 185 10.10 -1.30 12.44
C LEU A 185 10.77 -2.68 12.46
N VAL A 186 10.71 -3.45 11.36
CA VAL A 186 11.30 -4.80 11.29
C VAL A 186 12.83 -4.78 11.23
N SER A 187 13.44 -5.92 11.55
CA SER A 187 14.89 -6.09 11.46
C SER A 187 15.40 -5.97 10.02
N GLY A 188 16.67 -5.58 9.88
CA GLY A 188 17.29 -5.23 8.58
C GLY A 188 17.10 -6.29 7.48
N GLY A 189 17.10 -7.58 7.83
CA GLY A 189 16.88 -8.66 6.86
C GLY A 189 15.48 -8.67 6.23
N GLN A 190 14.47 -8.16 6.93
CA GLN A 190 13.08 -8.11 6.45
C GLN A 190 12.74 -6.81 5.71
N LYS A 191 13.47 -5.72 5.94
CA LYS A 191 13.19 -4.41 5.32
C LYS A 191 13.05 -4.46 3.79
N PRO A 192 13.93 -5.17 3.02
CA PRO A 192 13.79 -5.24 1.57
C PRO A 192 12.46 -5.83 1.08
N LEU A 193 11.89 -6.80 1.81
CA LEU A 193 10.58 -7.39 1.48
C LEU A 193 9.48 -6.34 1.62
N TYR A 194 9.40 -5.66 2.76
CA TYR A 194 8.34 -4.69 3.02
C TYR A 194 8.46 -3.44 2.15
N ARG A 195 9.68 -3.00 1.83
CA ARG A 195 9.91 -1.97 0.81
C ARG A 195 9.35 -2.40 -0.54
N ALA A 196 9.66 -3.63 -0.97
CA ALA A 196 9.16 -4.15 -2.24
C ALA A 196 7.62 -4.28 -2.27
N LEU A 197 6.99 -4.63 -1.14
CA LEU A 197 5.52 -4.65 -1.02
C LEU A 197 4.91 -3.24 -1.03
N SER A 198 5.56 -2.26 -0.40
CA SER A 198 5.15 -0.85 -0.48
C SER A 198 5.20 -0.35 -1.92
N ASP A 199 6.33 -0.55 -2.59
CA ASP A 199 6.52 -0.16 -3.98
C ASP A 199 5.56 -0.91 -4.94
N LEU A 200 5.22 -2.17 -4.64
CA LEU A 200 4.21 -2.94 -5.37
C LEU A 200 2.86 -2.23 -5.32
N ALA A 201 2.42 -1.88 -4.11
CA ALA A 201 1.17 -1.18 -3.89
C ALA A 201 1.13 0.18 -4.61
N GLU A 202 2.20 0.97 -4.52
CA GLU A 202 2.32 2.23 -5.28
C GLU A 202 2.26 2.02 -6.80
N GLY A 203 2.90 0.96 -7.32
CA GLY A 203 2.86 0.62 -8.74
C GLY A 203 1.45 0.34 -9.25
N TYR A 204 0.64 -0.38 -8.47
CA TYR A 204 -0.77 -0.62 -8.79
C TYR A 204 -1.66 0.61 -8.56
N GLU A 205 -1.34 1.48 -7.59
CA GLU A 205 -2.01 2.78 -7.44
C GLU A 205 -1.84 3.65 -8.69
N LEU A 206 -0.61 3.74 -9.19
CA LEU A 206 -0.29 4.49 -10.41
C LEU A 206 -1.06 3.94 -11.61
N TRP A 207 -1.15 2.60 -11.73
CA TRP A 207 -1.92 1.98 -12.79
C TRP A 207 -3.42 2.27 -12.66
N GLU A 208 -3.98 2.16 -11.46
CA GLU A 208 -5.40 2.43 -11.23
C GLU A 208 -5.80 3.89 -11.55
N ARG A 209 -4.82 4.80 -11.56
CA ARG A 209 -4.96 6.21 -11.98
C ARG A 209 -4.54 6.48 -13.44
N PHE A 210 -4.32 5.43 -14.22
CA PHE A 210 -3.90 5.47 -15.63
C PHE A 210 -2.52 6.12 -15.88
N HIS A 211 -1.65 6.20 -14.87
CA HIS A 211 -0.26 6.63 -15.01
C HIS A 211 0.63 5.49 -15.55
N TYR A 212 0.29 4.96 -16.73
CA TYR A 212 0.81 3.70 -17.27
C TYR A 212 2.34 3.59 -17.31
N ARG A 213 3.05 4.65 -17.73
CA ARG A 213 4.51 4.63 -17.83
C ARG A 213 5.15 4.50 -16.44
N GLN A 214 4.69 5.31 -15.49
CA GLN A 214 5.19 5.27 -14.11
C GLN A 214 4.88 3.92 -13.45
N ALA A 215 3.68 3.40 -13.66
CA ALA A 215 3.29 2.07 -13.19
C ALA A 215 4.19 0.97 -13.78
N TRP A 216 4.48 1.01 -15.08
CA TRP A 216 5.36 0.05 -15.74
C TRP A 216 6.77 0.06 -15.16
N ASP A 217 7.39 1.24 -15.04
CA ASP A 217 8.74 1.40 -14.51
C ASP A 217 8.84 0.91 -13.06
N LYS A 218 7.82 1.23 -12.24
CA LYS A 218 7.73 0.81 -10.83
C LYS A 218 7.56 -0.71 -10.73
N LEU A 219 6.58 -1.30 -11.41
CA LEU A 219 6.29 -2.74 -11.33
C LEU A 219 7.44 -3.59 -11.89
N LYS A 220 8.15 -3.12 -12.92
CA LYS A 220 9.35 -3.78 -13.45
C LYS A 220 10.47 -3.85 -12.41
N THR A 221 10.67 -2.78 -11.65
CA THR A 221 11.69 -2.71 -10.59
C THR A 221 11.31 -3.60 -9.42
N VAL A 222 10.07 -3.50 -8.97
CA VAL A 222 9.53 -4.29 -7.84
C VAL A 222 9.58 -5.78 -8.11
N THR A 223 9.29 -6.21 -9.34
CA THR A 223 9.35 -7.63 -9.72
C THR A 223 10.70 -8.25 -9.36
N LYS A 224 11.81 -7.56 -9.66
CA LYS A 224 13.16 -8.03 -9.33
C LYS A 224 13.40 -8.12 -7.83
N ALA A 225 12.91 -7.14 -7.08
CA ALA A 225 13.04 -7.13 -5.61
C ALA A 225 12.27 -8.29 -4.97
N LEU A 226 11.03 -8.55 -5.43
CA LEU A 226 10.21 -9.66 -4.95
C LEU A 226 10.77 -11.02 -5.36
N GLU A 227 11.37 -11.15 -6.55
CA GLU A 227 12.09 -12.36 -6.97
C GLU A 227 13.24 -12.69 -6.01
N MET A 228 14.07 -11.68 -5.70
CA MET A 228 15.16 -11.85 -4.75
C MET A 228 14.62 -12.26 -3.38
N ALA A 229 13.61 -11.55 -2.85
CA ALA A 229 12.98 -11.91 -1.59
C ALA A 229 12.42 -13.36 -1.59
N SER A 230 11.87 -13.83 -2.71
CA SER A 230 11.38 -15.20 -2.84
C SER A 230 12.49 -16.26 -2.84
N LEU A 231 13.74 -15.91 -3.18
CA LEU A 231 14.88 -16.84 -3.14
C LEU A 231 15.46 -16.96 -1.73
N TRP A 232 15.36 -15.90 -0.91
CA TRP A 232 15.93 -15.84 0.44
C TRP A 232 14.90 -16.11 1.55
N GLY A 233 13.94 -17.00 1.28
CA GLY A 233 12.98 -17.45 2.30
C GLY A 233 11.79 -16.51 2.55
N GLY A 234 11.40 -15.70 1.55
CA GLY A 234 10.18 -14.88 1.63
C GLY A 234 8.90 -15.69 1.92
N PRO A 235 7.81 -15.02 2.32
CA PRO A 235 6.60 -15.69 2.79
C PRO A 235 5.94 -16.59 1.73
N PRO A 236 5.17 -17.63 2.15
CA PRO A 236 4.39 -18.45 1.23
C PRO A 236 3.50 -17.58 0.33
N GLY A 237 3.32 -17.99 -0.92
CA GLY A 237 2.51 -17.24 -1.90
C GLY A 237 3.28 -16.16 -2.69
N LEU A 238 4.48 -15.75 -2.27
CA LEU A 238 5.25 -14.70 -2.94
C LEU A 238 5.56 -15.00 -4.41
N LYS A 239 5.84 -16.27 -4.75
CA LYS A 239 6.07 -16.71 -6.13
C LYS A 239 4.88 -16.44 -7.05
N ALA A 240 3.65 -16.60 -6.55
CA ALA A 240 2.44 -16.34 -7.33
C ALA A 240 2.29 -14.84 -7.62
N ILE A 241 2.61 -13.99 -6.64
CA ILE A 241 2.58 -12.53 -6.78
C ILE A 241 3.64 -12.07 -7.78
N VAL A 242 4.85 -12.63 -7.74
CA VAL A 242 5.90 -12.37 -8.73
C VAL A 242 5.43 -12.71 -10.14
N SER A 243 4.84 -13.90 -10.33
CA SER A 243 4.33 -14.33 -11.64
C SER A 243 3.25 -13.39 -12.18
N ALA A 244 2.26 -13.05 -11.35
CA ALA A 244 1.20 -12.11 -11.71
C ALA A 244 1.75 -10.71 -12.02
N THR A 245 2.70 -10.21 -11.23
CA THR A 245 3.32 -8.90 -11.43
C THR A 245 4.15 -8.85 -12.71
N LYS A 246 4.84 -9.94 -13.09
CA LYS A 246 5.49 -10.07 -14.39
C LYS A 246 4.52 -9.99 -15.56
N ALA A 247 3.42 -10.74 -15.50
CA ALA A 247 2.39 -10.72 -16.54
C ALA A 247 1.83 -9.30 -16.73
N ASN A 248 1.57 -8.63 -15.61
CA ASN A 248 1.11 -7.24 -15.56
C ASN A 248 2.13 -6.24 -16.12
N ALA A 249 3.41 -6.35 -15.74
CA ALA A 249 4.47 -5.53 -16.30
C ALA A 249 4.61 -5.73 -17.83
N GLY A 250 4.42 -6.95 -18.33
CA GLY A 250 4.41 -7.25 -19.76
C GLY A 250 3.18 -6.71 -20.50
N PHE A 251 2.00 -6.65 -19.85
CA PHE A 251 0.83 -5.95 -20.39
C PHE A 251 1.10 -4.44 -20.52
N LEU A 252 1.60 -3.83 -19.45
CA LEU A 252 1.94 -2.40 -19.43
C LEU A 252 3.04 -2.05 -20.43
N GLU A 253 4.04 -2.92 -20.61
CA GLU A 253 5.09 -2.73 -21.62
C GLU A 253 4.48 -2.55 -23.03
N LYS A 254 3.56 -3.45 -23.42
CA LYS A 254 2.87 -3.35 -24.72
C LYS A 254 2.12 -2.04 -24.86
N LEU A 255 1.42 -1.61 -23.82
CA LEU A 255 0.67 -0.34 -23.82
C LEU A 255 1.59 0.88 -23.91
N VAL A 256 2.64 0.92 -23.09
CA VAL A 256 3.54 2.06 -22.95
C VAL A 256 4.42 2.23 -24.18
N LEU A 257 4.90 1.14 -24.77
CA LEU A 257 5.78 1.15 -25.94
C LEU A 257 5.02 1.23 -27.27
N ASP A 258 3.70 1.04 -27.29
CA ASP A 258 2.88 1.25 -28.49
C ASP A 258 3.01 2.71 -28.98
N PRO A 259 3.55 2.96 -30.19
CA PRO A 259 3.67 4.30 -30.75
C PRO A 259 2.35 4.80 -31.36
N ALA A 260 1.33 3.95 -31.46
CA ALA A 260 0.04 4.34 -32.03
C ALA A 260 -0.63 5.42 -31.17
N GLU A 261 -1.24 6.39 -31.87
CA GLU A 261 -2.05 7.44 -31.25
C GLU A 261 -3.29 6.86 -30.56
N VAL A 262 -3.87 5.79 -31.11
CA VAL A 262 -5.03 5.08 -30.55
C VAL A 262 -4.61 3.68 -30.14
N LYS A 263 -4.44 3.50 -28.84
CA LYS A 263 -3.86 2.29 -28.24
C LYS A 263 -4.93 1.26 -27.89
N GLU A 264 -4.85 0.09 -28.51
CA GLU A 264 -5.77 -1.02 -28.24
C GLU A 264 -5.70 -1.51 -26.78
N PHE A 265 -4.50 -1.51 -26.18
CA PHE A 265 -4.33 -1.98 -24.81
C PHE A 265 -5.02 -1.06 -23.78
N VAL A 266 -5.32 0.19 -24.14
CA VAL A 266 -6.11 1.09 -23.28
C VAL A 266 -7.57 0.65 -23.21
N SER A 267 -8.18 0.17 -24.31
CA SER A 267 -9.57 -0.32 -24.25
C SER A 267 -9.69 -1.61 -23.43
N LEU A 268 -8.67 -2.47 -23.51
CA LEU A 268 -8.59 -3.68 -22.68
C LEU A 268 -8.44 -3.33 -21.19
N ASP A 269 -7.55 -2.39 -20.87
CA ASP A 269 -7.35 -1.95 -19.49
C ASP A 269 -8.59 -1.24 -18.91
N LEU A 270 -9.26 -0.38 -19.68
CA LEU A 270 -10.51 0.27 -19.25
C LEU A 270 -11.60 -0.74 -18.90
N LEU A 271 -11.75 -1.79 -19.71
CA LEU A 271 -12.70 -2.88 -19.43
C LEU A 271 -12.30 -3.64 -18.16
N ALA A 272 -11.02 -3.96 -18.00
CA ALA A 272 -10.50 -4.60 -16.79
C ALA A 272 -10.65 -3.70 -15.55
N HIS A 273 -10.44 -2.39 -15.69
CA HIS A 273 -10.60 -1.40 -14.65
C HIS A 273 -12.06 -1.31 -14.19
N ALA A 274 -13.02 -1.24 -15.12
CA ALA A 274 -14.45 -1.29 -14.79
C ALA A 274 -14.81 -2.53 -13.95
N HIS A 275 -14.27 -3.70 -14.32
CA HIS A 275 -14.46 -4.93 -13.55
C HIS A 275 -13.82 -4.86 -12.15
N ARG A 276 -12.60 -4.30 -12.02
CA ARG A 276 -11.94 -4.10 -10.72
C ARG A 276 -12.71 -3.14 -9.82
N ARG A 277 -13.25 -2.04 -10.36
CA ARG A 277 -14.09 -1.09 -9.61
C ARG A 277 -15.38 -1.73 -9.10
N LEU A 278 -16.01 -2.58 -9.92
CA LEU A 278 -17.24 -3.26 -9.55
C LEU A 278 -17.03 -4.31 -8.44
N LEU A 279 -16.07 -5.23 -8.61
CA LEU A 279 -15.87 -6.34 -7.66
C LEU A 279 -14.99 -5.96 -6.46
N GLY A 280 -13.87 -5.29 -6.70
CA GLY A 280 -12.87 -4.97 -5.68
C GLY A 280 -13.20 -3.69 -4.92
N GLY A 281 -13.46 -2.61 -5.66
CA GLY A 281 -13.76 -1.30 -5.08
C GLY A 281 -15.19 -1.14 -4.55
N ARG A 282 -16.11 -2.02 -4.99
CA ARG A 282 -17.57 -1.90 -4.74
C ARG A 282 -18.11 -0.51 -5.09
N ASP A 283 -17.59 0.06 -6.17
CA ASP A 283 -17.95 1.39 -6.67
C ASP A 283 -18.62 1.26 -8.04
N PRO A 284 -19.95 1.06 -8.08
CA PRO A 284 -20.68 0.87 -9.31
C PRO A 284 -20.75 2.15 -10.17
N GLU A 285 -20.62 3.33 -9.56
CA GLU A 285 -20.62 4.62 -10.27
C GLU A 285 -19.35 4.76 -11.13
N ALA A 286 -18.18 4.64 -10.52
CA ALA A 286 -16.92 4.68 -11.25
C ALA A 286 -16.80 3.52 -12.26
N ALA A 287 -17.30 2.34 -11.90
CA ALA A 287 -17.33 1.19 -12.81
C ALA A 287 -18.18 1.47 -14.07
N MET A 288 -19.36 2.11 -13.92
CA MET A 288 -20.22 2.47 -15.04
C MET A 288 -19.53 3.46 -16.00
N ILE A 289 -18.91 4.52 -15.45
CA ILE A 289 -18.18 5.51 -16.27
C ILE A 289 -17.04 4.83 -17.05
N ALA A 290 -16.22 4.04 -16.35
CA ALA A 290 -15.11 3.31 -16.96
C ALA A 290 -15.59 2.37 -18.06
N LEU A 291 -16.74 1.71 -17.86
CA LEU A 291 -17.30 0.78 -18.82
C LEU A 291 -17.85 1.46 -20.08
N VAL A 292 -18.53 2.60 -19.94
CA VAL A 292 -18.96 3.41 -21.09
C VAL A 292 -17.73 3.93 -21.85
N ARG A 293 -16.70 4.37 -21.13
CA ARG A 293 -15.43 4.79 -21.73
C ARG A 293 -14.72 3.64 -22.45
N ALA A 294 -14.74 2.42 -21.90
CA ALA A 294 -14.20 1.22 -22.52
C ALA A 294 -14.93 0.89 -23.83
N LEU A 295 -16.27 0.90 -23.80
CA LEU A 295 -17.12 0.69 -24.98
C LEU A 295 -16.80 1.68 -26.10
N GLU A 296 -16.66 2.97 -25.76
CA GLU A 296 -16.22 3.99 -26.70
C GLU A 296 -14.81 3.70 -27.23
N ALA A 297 -13.85 3.37 -26.35
CA ALA A 297 -12.47 3.11 -26.75
C ALA A 297 -12.38 1.94 -27.76
N PHE A 298 -13.21 0.90 -27.64
CA PHE A 298 -13.30 -0.15 -28.65
C PHE A 298 -13.74 0.39 -30.02
N ALA A 299 -14.74 1.26 -30.07
CA ALA A 299 -15.16 1.89 -31.33
C ALA A 299 -14.04 2.76 -31.92
N GLN A 300 -13.36 3.55 -31.08
CA GLN A 300 -12.23 4.39 -31.49
C GLN A 300 -11.09 3.58 -32.09
N VAL A 301 -10.74 2.46 -31.44
CA VAL A 301 -9.71 1.53 -31.94
C VAL A 301 -10.09 0.99 -33.31
N ARG A 302 -11.35 0.55 -33.52
CA ARG A 302 -11.82 0.04 -34.82
C ARG A 302 -11.81 1.12 -35.91
N LEU A 303 -12.34 2.30 -35.60
CA LEU A 303 -12.37 3.45 -36.52
C LEU A 303 -10.96 3.83 -36.96
N TYR A 304 -10.03 3.90 -36.02
CA TYR A 304 -8.66 4.28 -36.31
C TYR A 304 -7.87 3.19 -37.05
N LYS A 305 -7.93 1.94 -36.58
CA LYS A 305 -7.17 0.83 -37.19
C LYS A 305 -7.60 0.55 -38.62
N SER A 306 -8.92 0.45 -38.87
CA SER A 306 -9.47 0.04 -40.17
C SER A 306 -9.66 1.21 -41.14
N HIS A 307 -9.91 2.42 -40.64
CA HIS A 307 -10.34 3.55 -41.48
C HIS A 307 -9.53 4.84 -41.28
N LYS A 308 -8.57 4.86 -40.34
CA LYS A 308 -7.79 6.06 -39.97
C LYS A 308 -8.67 7.25 -39.58
N ILE A 309 -9.85 6.96 -39.02
CA ILE A 309 -10.77 7.97 -38.51
C ILE A 309 -10.47 8.22 -37.03
N LYS A 310 -10.22 9.47 -36.67
CA LYS A 310 -10.12 9.93 -35.29
C LYS A 310 -11.49 10.43 -34.85
N SER A 311 -12.10 9.78 -33.86
CA SER A 311 -13.46 10.14 -33.43
C SER A 311 -13.55 11.56 -32.84
N TRP A 312 -12.44 12.13 -32.36
CA TRP A 312 -12.34 13.49 -31.81
C TRP A 312 -11.82 14.55 -32.79
N ASP A 313 -11.56 14.16 -34.05
CA ASP A 313 -11.05 15.05 -35.09
C ASP A 313 -11.41 14.46 -36.47
N VAL A 314 -12.70 14.26 -36.71
CA VAL A 314 -13.18 13.58 -37.91
C VAL A 314 -13.28 14.55 -39.08
N SER A 315 -12.85 14.13 -40.26
CA SER A 315 -13.24 14.81 -41.50
C SER A 315 -14.59 14.28 -41.96
N PRO A 316 -15.64 15.11 -42.13
CA PRO A 316 -16.97 14.62 -42.51
C PRO A 316 -16.98 13.76 -43.79
N GLY A 317 -16.09 14.03 -44.74
CA GLY A 317 -15.94 13.23 -45.96
C GLY A 317 -15.46 11.78 -45.75
N GLN A 318 -14.86 11.46 -44.60
CA GLN A 318 -14.46 10.09 -44.25
C GLN A 318 -15.64 9.23 -43.75
N LEU A 319 -16.78 9.86 -43.46
CA LEU A 319 -17.95 9.18 -42.91
C LEU A 319 -18.86 8.63 -44.00
N PRO A 320 -19.65 7.57 -43.71
CA PRO A 320 -20.75 7.14 -44.56
C PRO A 320 -21.67 8.31 -44.92
N GLN A 321 -22.16 8.33 -46.16
CA GLN A 321 -22.96 9.44 -46.70
C GLN A 321 -24.10 9.87 -45.77
N ALA A 322 -24.78 8.91 -45.15
CA ALA A 322 -25.89 9.14 -44.21
C ALA A 322 -25.50 9.92 -42.93
N LEU A 323 -24.21 9.99 -42.58
CA LEU A 323 -23.72 10.69 -41.39
C LEU A 323 -23.02 12.01 -41.69
N GLN A 324 -22.70 12.30 -42.95
CA GLN A 324 -21.90 13.47 -43.29
C GLN A 324 -22.60 14.79 -42.92
N GLU A 325 -23.89 14.91 -43.24
CA GLU A 325 -24.64 16.13 -42.99
C GLU A 325 -24.90 16.35 -41.50
N ILE A 326 -25.25 15.28 -40.79
CA ILE A 326 -25.41 15.33 -39.32
C ILE A 326 -24.08 15.71 -38.67
N CYS A 327 -22.95 15.21 -39.18
CA CYS A 327 -21.64 15.58 -38.66
C CYS A 327 -21.37 17.08 -38.81
N ARG A 328 -21.63 17.64 -40.01
CA ARG A 328 -21.44 19.07 -40.28
C ARG A 328 -22.32 19.97 -39.41
N THR A 329 -23.54 19.54 -39.11
CA THR A 329 -24.54 20.36 -38.43
C THR A 329 -24.57 20.20 -36.92
N CYS A 330 -24.21 19.01 -36.40
CA CYS A 330 -24.43 18.68 -34.99
C CYS A 330 -23.16 18.31 -34.20
N TYR A 331 -22.05 17.99 -34.87
CA TYR A 331 -20.86 17.43 -34.20
C TYR A 331 -19.66 18.36 -34.20
N LEU A 332 -19.81 19.62 -34.64
CA LEU A 332 -18.77 20.62 -34.52
C LEU A 332 -18.69 21.08 -33.06
N GLU A 333 -17.52 20.95 -32.45
CA GLU A 333 -17.27 21.44 -31.10
C GLU A 333 -16.79 22.89 -31.12
N ASP A 334 -17.45 23.73 -30.33
CA ASP A 334 -17.12 25.16 -30.23
C ASP A 334 -15.75 25.41 -29.57
N ILE A 335 -15.23 24.45 -28.79
CA ILE A 335 -14.00 24.61 -28.00
C ILE A 335 -12.75 24.63 -28.89
N ASP A 336 -12.64 23.67 -29.81
CA ASP A 336 -11.45 23.47 -30.65
C ASP A 336 -11.76 23.50 -32.15
N GLY A 337 -13.02 23.72 -32.54
CA GLY A 337 -13.46 23.76 -33.93
C GLY A 337 -13.38 22.40 -34.65
N LYS A 338 -13.24 21.30 -33.89
CA LYS A 338 -13.12 19.95 -34.45
C LYS A 338 -14.46 19.24 -34.46
N TYR A 339 -14.65 18.35 -35.42
CA TYR A 339 -15.80 17.46 -35.42
C TYR A 339 -15.55 16.28 -34.48
N LYS A 340 -16.43 16.07 -33.49
CA LYS A 340 -16.34 14.96 -32.52
C LYS A 340 -17.57 14.06 -32.61
N LEU A 341 -17.34 12.80 -32.93
CA LEU A 341 -18.39 11.81 -33.00
C LEU A 341 -18.81 11.38 -31.58
N PRO A 342 -20.07 11.57 -31.17
CA PRO A 342 -20.57 10.96 -29.94
C PRO A 342 -20.57 9.44 -30.05
N LEU A 343 -20.60 8.74 -28.91
CA LEU A 343 -20.52 7.28 -28.81
C LEU A 343 -21.38 6.54 -29.86
N GLN A 344 -22.66 6.88 -29.95
CA GLN A 344 -23.58 6.22 -30.89
C GLN A 344 -23.21 6.49 -32.36
N ALA A 345 -22.72 7.69 -32.67
CA ALA A 345 -22.30 8.05 -34.03
C ALA A 345 -21.04 7.29 -34.44
N GLN A 346 -20.13 7.01 -33.51
CA GLN A 346 -18.95 6.16 -33.77
C GLN A 346 -19.37 4.75 -34.23
N PHE A 347 -20.31 4.11 -33.55
CA PHE A 347 -20.81 2.79 -33.95
C PHE A 347 -21.65 2.81 -35.23
N ARG A 348 -22.45 3.87 -35.46
CA ARG A 348 -23.16 4.05 -36.75
C ARG A 348 -22.19 4.22 -37.90
N ALA A 349 -21.10 4.96 -37.70
CA ALA A 349 -20.05 5.13 -38.70
C ALA A 349 -19.39 3.78 -39.02
N LEU A 350 -19.00 3.01 -37.99
CA LEU A 350 -18.50 1.65 -38.15
C LEU A 350 -19.47 0.76 -38.94
N ALA A 351 -20.75 0.74 -38.58
CA ALA A 351 -21.75 -0.07 -39.26
C ALA A 351 -21.92 0.33 -40.75
N GLY A 352 -21.97 1.62 -41.04
CA GLY A 352 -22.06 2.15 -42.40
C GLY A 352 -20.80 1.92 -43.24
N LEU A 353 -19.66 1.70 -42.59
CA LEU A 353 -18.39 1.29 -43.22
C LEU A 353 -18.24 -0.24 -43.33
N GLY A 354 -19.26 -1.01 -42.93
CA GLY A 354 -19.27 -2.47 -43.01
C GLY A 354 -18.53 -3.19 -41.87
N ASP A 355 -18.17 -2.48 -40.79
CA ASP A 355 -17.46 -3.06 -39.65
C ASP A 355 -18.41 -3.90 -38.77
N GLN A 356 -17.97 -5.12 -38.43
CA GLN A 356 -18.76 -6.08 -37.66
C GLN A 356 -19.09 -5.60 -36.25
N LEU A 357 -18.20 -4.84 -35.59
CA LEU A 357 -18.45 -4.28 -34.26
C LEU A 357 -19.62 -3.28 -34.33
N GLY A 358 -19.61 -2.40 -35.34
CA GLY A 358 -20.69 -1.45 -35.58
C GLY A 358 -22.02 -2.13 -35.84
N GLN A 359 -22.04 -3.13 -36.72
CA GLN A 359 -23.25 -3.91 -37.02
C GLN A 359 -23.78 -4.68 -35.79
N ALA A 360 -22.89 -5.28 -35.00
CA ALA A 360 -23.25 -5.97 -33.77
C ALA A 360 -23.83 -5.00 -32.73
N PHE A 361 -23.24 -3.81 -32.58
CA PHE A 361 -23.76 -2.76 -31.70
C PHE A 361 -25.19 -2.36 -32.08
N LEU A 362 -25.46 -2.12 -33.37
CA LEU A 362 -26.82 -1.77 -33.83
C LEU A 362 -27.83 -2.90 -33.55
N ARG A 363 -27.41 -4.16 -33.71
CA ARG A 363 -28.25 -5.32 -33.41
C ARG A 363 -28.55 -5.47 -31.91
N GLU A 364 -27.58 -5.19 -31.04
CA GLU A 364 -27.76 -5.26 -29.57
C GLU A 364 -28.30 -3.94 -28.98
N TRP A 365 -28.55 -2.91 -29.80
CA TRP A 365 -29.02 -1.60 -29.38
C TRP A 365 -30.25 -1.63 -28.45
N PRO A 366 -31.30 -2.45 -28.70
CA PRO A 366 -32.45 -2.53 -27.79
C PRO A 366 -32.07 -2.92 -26.35
N LYS A 367 -31.02 -3.73 -26.16
CA LYS A 367 -30.52 -4.12 -24.84
C LYS A 367 -29.62 -3.05 -24.23
N MET A 368 -28.76 -2.43 -25.03
CA MET A 368 -27.85 -1.39 -24.54
C MET A 368 -28.53 -0.08 -24.21
N LYS A 369 -29.56 0.32 -24.98
CA LYS A 369 -30.25 1.60 -24.80
C LYS A 369 -30.65 1.84 -23.34
N PRO A 370 -31.40 0.96 -22.66
CA PRO A 370 -31.78 1.21 -21.25
C PRO A 370 -30.57 1.22 -20.29
N LEU A 371 -29.46 0.56 -20.62
CA LEU A 371 -28.25 0.55 -19.79
C LEU A 371 -27.46 1.85 -19.93
N LEU A 372 -27.31 2.35 -21.15
CA LEU A 372 -26.68 3.64 -21.43
C LEU A 372 -27.56 4.79 -20.93
N ASP A 373 -28.88 4.64 -21.00
CA ASP A 373 -29.83 5.59 -20.42
C ASP A 373 -29.68 5.64 -18.89
N ALA A 374 -29.56 4.50 -18.23
CA ALA A 374 -29.26 4.43 -16.80
C ALA A 374 -27.89 5.07 -16.47
N ALA A 375 -26.87 4.88 -17.31
CA ALA A 375 -25.57 5.54 -17.13
C ALA A 375 -25.65 7.07 -17.26
N ASN A 376 -26.50 7.58 -18.16
CA ASN A 376 -26.72 9.02 -18.30
C ASN A 376 -27.49 9.60 -17.11
N HIS A 377 -28.46 8.88 -16.55
CA HIS A 377 -29.22 9.32 -15.37
C HIS A 377 -28.48 9.10 -14.04
N ALA A 378 -27.32 8.42 -14.08
CA ALA A 378 -26.49 8.17 -12.92
C ALA A 378 -25.93 9.46 -12.31
N VAL A 379 -25.58 9.43 -11.02
CA VAL A 379 -25.02 10.58 -10.28
C VAL A 379 -23.72 11.07 -10.91
N LEU A 380 -22.81 10.16 -11.30
CA LEU A 380 -21.58 10.55 -11.99
C LEU A 380 -21.72 10.65 -13.52
N GLY A 381 -22.95 10.53 -14.03
CA GLY A 381 -23.31 10.82 -15.42
C GLY A 381 -23.82 12.26 -15.56
N HIS A 382 -25.10 12.40 -15.86
CA HIS A 382 -25.80 13.68 -16.03
C HIS A 382 -27.10 13.76 -15.22
N GLY A 383 -27.38 12.77 -14.37
CA GLY A 383 -28.60 12.71 -13.57
C GLY A 383 -28.33 12.69 -12.07
N PHE A 384 -29.29 12.17 -11.33
CA PHE A 384 -29.32 12.21 -9.86
C PHE A 384 -29.67 10.86 -9.24
N GLU A 385 -29.71 9.78 -10.02
CA GLU A 385 -30.06 8.45 -9.55
C GLU A 385 -28.79 7.61 -9.31
N PRO A 386 -28.64 6.90 -8.17
CA PRO A 386 -27.50 6.04 -7.97
C PRO A 386 -27.55 4.82 -8.91
N ILE A 387 -26.44 4.50 -9.56
CA ILE A 387 -26.37 3.33 -10.44
C ILE A 387 -26.29 2.02 -9.64
N LYS A 388 -27.07 1.03 -10.08
CA LYS A 388 -27.10 -0.30 -9.48
C LYS A 388 -26.03 -1.21 -10.08
N SER A 389 -25.37 -2.00 -9.24
CA SER A 389 -24.33 -2.97 -9.66
C SER A 389 -24.82 -3.94 -10.74
N GLU A 390 -26.10 -4.35 -10.70
CA GLU A 390 -26.68 -5.24 -11.71
C GLU A 390 -26.72 -4.59 -13.10
N ARG A 391 -26.92 -3.27 -13.18
CA ARG A 391 -26.89 -2.53 -14.46
C ARG A 391 -25.47 -2.46 -15.02
N VAL A 392 -24.48 -2.25 -14.16
CA VAL A 392 -23.06 -2.28 -14.54
C VAL A 392 -22.69 -3.66 -15.08
N GLN A 393 -23.07 -4.74 -14.38
CA GLN A 393 -22.79 -6.10 -14.82
C GLN A 393 -23.48 -6.43 -16.15
N GLN A 394 -24.75 -6.05 -16.32
CA GLN A 394 -25.47 -6.23 -17.59
C GLN A 394 -24.78 -5.54 -18.76
N LEU A 395 -24.29 -4.31 -18.55
CA LEU A 395 -23.55 -3.61 -19.60
C LEU A 395 -22.19 -4.28 -19.85
N TYR A 396 -21.52 -4.75 -18.79
CA TYR A 396 -20.21 -5.38 -18.88
C TYR A 396 -20.28 -6.63 -19.78
N ASP A 397 -21.26 -7.50 -19.53
CA ASP A 397 -21.49 -8.71 -20.32
C ASP A 397 -21.75 -8.40 -21.79
N VAL A 398 -22.50 -7.33 -22.06
CA VAL A 398 -22.76 -6.87 -23.45
C VAL A 398 -21.48 -6.34 -24.10
N VAL A 399 -20.66 -5.57 -23.38
CA VAL A 399 -19.40 -5.01 -23.90
C VAL A 399 -18.38 -6.12 -24.18
N VAL A 400 -18.25 -7.11 -23.29
CA VAL A 400 -17.40 -8.29 -23.50
C VAL A 400 -17.84 -9.04 -24.76
N LYS A 401 -19.14 -9.32 -24.89
CA LYS A 401 -19.70 -10.00 -26.07
C LYS A 401 -19.47 -9.21 -27.36
N LEU A 402 -19.69 -7.90 -27.34
CA LEU A 402 -19.54 -7.03 -28.51
C LEU A 402 -18.09 -6.89 -28.95
N SER A 403 -17.18 -6.67 -28.00
CA SER A 403 -15.75 -6.50 -28.27
C SER A 403 -15.07 -7.81 -28.68
N GLY A 404 -15.66 -8.96 -28.36
CA GLY A 404 -15.08 -10.28 -28.61
C GLY A 404 -13.83 -10.55 -27.75
N VAL A 405 -13.64 -9.75 -26.69
CA VAL A 405 -12.50 -9.90 -25.78
C VAL A 405 -12.69 -11.17 -24.95
N ASN A 406 -11.62 -11.95 -24.86
CA ASN A 406 -11.57 -13.06 -23.91
C ASN A 406 -11.26 -12.49 -22.52
N GLU A 407 -12.18 -12.60 -21.58
CA GLU A 407 -11.99 -12.07 -20.21
C GLU A 407 -10.75 -12.62 -19.49
N THR A 408 -10.29 -13.82 -19.86
CA THR A 408 -9.06 -14.39 -19.30
C THR A 408 -7.79 -13.70 -19.78
N SER A 409 -7.84 -12.92 -20.86
CA SER A 409 -6.70 -12.14 -21.37
C SER A 409 -6.64 -10.71 -20.81
N LEU A 410 -7.67 -10.28 -20.07
CA LEU A 410 -7.67 -8.98 -19.42
C LEU A 410 -6.68 -8.94 -18.25
N PRO A 411 -5.98 -7.81 -18.03
CA PRO A 411 -5.04 -7.68 -16.92
C PRO A 411 -5.78 -7.80 -15.58
N LYS A 412 -5.26 -8.65 -14.70
CA LYS A 412 -5.78 -8.85 -13.34
C LYS A 412 -4.70 -8.49 -12.34
N PHE A 413 -5.06 -7.67 -11.36
CA PHE A 413 -4.14 -7.35 -10.28
C PHE A 413 -3.97 -8.60 -9.39
N PRO A 414 -2.77 -8.82 -8.81
CA PRO A 414 -2.52 -9.97 -7.96
C PRO A 414 -3.40 -9.92 -6.73
N VAL A 415 -3.74 -11.09 -6.19
CA VAL A 415 -4.27 -11.19 -4.83
C VAL A 415 -3.10 -11.52 -3.92
N LEU A 416 -2.83 -10.66 -2.94
CA LEU A 416 -1.76 -10.87 -1.97
C LEU A 416 -2.27 -11.82 -0.88
N ASN A 417 -1.72 -13.04 -0.86
CA ASN A 417 -1.98 -14.06 0.17
C ASN A 417 -0.64 -14.40 0.84
N LEU A 418 -0.09 -13.44 1.60
CA LEU A 418 1.24 -13.51 2.23
C LEU A 418 1.19 -13.56 3.76
#